data_AF-A0A4Y5MYH3-F1
#
_entry.id   AF-A0A4Y5MYH3-F1
#
_cell.length_a   1.000
_cell.length_b   1.000
_cell.length_c   1.000
_cell.angle_alpha   90.00
_cell.angle_beta   90.00
_cell.angle_gamma   90.00
#
_symmetry.space_group_name_H-M   'P 1'
#
loop_
_entity.id
_entity.type
_entity.pdbx_description
1 polymer ?
#
loop_
_entity_poly.entity_id
_entity_poly.type
_entity_poly.pdbx_seq_one_letter_code
_entity_poly.pdbx_strand_id
1 'polypeptide(L)'
;RTGCFCNPGACQWFLQLSNSDIRKQYASGHICSDYNDLIDGLPTGAIRVSFGYMTRKQDVDKIVNMIKECYLTTPEARLKRLDVEKLPKDLKHIPERLKPQLKEICIYPIKSCGAFKVTDYWPITTTGFLYDRGWMIVNSAGLAITQKHQTRLCLIKPIINRQNRTMELTFADTKPVYVSLDFSHEEIELINSSFCQSKVCDDLVSGYDCGDEVANWL
;
A
#
# COMPACT_ATOMS: atom_id res chain seq x y z
N ARG A 1 22.04 -23.07 19.47
CA ARG A 1 21.42 -24.37 19.14
C ARG A 1 19.96 -24.12 18.81
N THR A 2 19.44 -24.66 17.72
CA THR A 2 18.03 -24.54 17.30
C THR A 2 17.33 -25.90 17.43
N GLY A 3 16.01 -25.95 17.23
CA GLY A 3 15.21 -27.17 17.28
C GLY A 3 14.44 -27.41 18.58
N CYS A 4 13.55 -28.40 18.54
CA CYS A 4 12.74 -28.82 19.69
C CYS A 4 13.59 -29.46 20.80
N PHE A 5 13.06 -29.47 22.03
CA PHE A 5 13.65 -30.25 23.12
C PHE A 5 13.27 -31.72 22.95
N CYS A 6 14.11 -32.64 23.43
CA CYS A 6 13.80 -34.08 23.39
C CYS A 6 12.48 -34.41 24.12
N ASN A 7 12.07 -33.56 25.07
CA ASN A 7 10.75 -33.58 25.67
C ASN A 7 9.90 -32.43 25.07
N PRO A 8 8.83 -32.72 24.31
CA PRO A 8 8.02 -31.70 23.67
C PRO A 8 7.20 -30.87 24.67
N GLY A 9 7.02 -31.33 25.92
CA GLY A 9 6.21 -30.63 26.92
C GLY A 9 6.70 -29.21 27.23
N ALA A 10 8.03 -28.98 27.19
CA ALA A 10 8.58 -27.64 27.38
C ALA A 10 8.22 -26.70 26.21
N CYS A 11 8.37 -27.18 24.97
CA CYS A 11 7.95 -26.44 23.77
C CYS A 11 6.44 -26.20 23.78
N GLN A 12 5.66 -27.21 24.12
CA GLN A 12 4.20 -27.12 24.21
C GLN A 12 3.79 -25.99 25.17
N TRP A 13 4.36 -25.97 26.37
CA TRP A 13 4.02 -24.97 27.37
C TRP A 13 4.44 -23.56 26.97
N PHE A 14 5.69 -23.37 26.52
CA PHE A 14 6.21 -22.04 26.17
C PHE A 14 5.56 -21.46 24.91
N LEU A 15 5.26 -22.29 23.91
CA LEU A 15 4.63 -21.89 22.66
C LEU A 15 3.10 -21.89 22.74
N GLN A 16 2.54 -22.23 23.91
CA GLN A 16 1.10 -22.31 24.17
C GLN A 16 0.36 -23.24 23.18
N LEU A 17 1.00 -24.36 22.83
CA LEU A 17 0.45 -25.33 21.89
C LEU A 17 -0.55 -26.25 22.60
N SER A 18 -1.65 -26.55 21.93
CA SER A 18 -2.64 -27.51 22.42
C SER A 18 -2.16 -28.96 22.26
N ASN A 19 -2.79 -29.88 22.97
CA ASN A 19 -2.52 -31.32 22.79
C ASN A 19 -2.80 -31.79 21.35
N SER A 20 -3.78 -31.18 20.67
CA SER A 20 -4.05 -31.42 19.25
C SER A 20 -2.91 -30.95 18.36
N ASP A 21 -2.31 -29.80 18.64
CA ASP A 21 -1.18 -29.28 17.85
C ASP A 21 0.02 -30.21 17.95
N ILE A 22 0.34 -30.70 19.15
CA ILE A 22 1.45 -31.64 19.36
C ILE A 22 1.21 -32.96 18.62
N ARG A 23 -0.03 -33.49 18.65
CA ARG A 23 -0.39 -34.70 17.89
C ARG A 23 -0.30 -34.46 16.38
N LYS A 24 -0.69 -33.28 15.91
CA LYS A 24 -0.59 -32.89 14.49
C LYS A 24 0.87 -32.79 14.07
N GLN A 25 1.71 -32.14 14.86
CA GLN A 25 3.15 -32.06 14.62
C GLN A 25 3.76 -33.47 14.50
N TYR A 26 3.43 -34.37 15.42
CA TYR A 26 3.87 -35.76 15.36
C TYR A 26 3.37 -36.49 14.10
N ALA A 27 2.08 -36.33 13.75
CA ALA A 27 1.50 -36.93 12.54
C ALA A 27 2.12 -36.38 11.24
N SER A 28 2.57 -35.13 11.25
CA SER A 28 3.34 -34.50 10.17
C SER A 28 4.80 -34.95 10.11
N GLY A 29 5.21 -35.89 10.99
CA GLY A 29 6.56 -36.45 11.02
C GLY A 29 7.55 -35.66 11.86
N HIS A 30 7.09 -34.77 12.76
CA HIS A 30 8.00 -34.01 13.62
C HIS A 30 8.70 -34.92 14.64
N ILE A 31 10.03 -34.87 14.64
CA ILE A 31 10.89 -35.57 15.61
C ILE A 31 12.00 -34.65 16.10
N CYS A 32 12.62 -35.02 17.23
CA CYS A 32 13.79 -34.30 17.73
C CYS A 32 14.92 -34.33 16.69
N SER A 33 15.51 -33.17 16.43
CA SER A 33 16.61 -32.97 15.46
C SER A 33 16.23 -33.13 13.99
N ASP A 34 14.94 -33.06 13.64
CA ASP A 34 14.54 -32.88 12.25
C ASP A 34 14.76 -31.44 11.75
N TYR A 35 14.33 -31.18 10.51
CA TYR A 35 14.37 -29.87 9.86
C TYR A 35 12.99 -29.20 9.80
N ASN A 36 12.00 -29.69 10.55
CA ASN A 36 10.62 -29.18 10.56
C ASN A 36 10.46 -28.11 11.65
N ASP A 37 11.09 -26.96 11.45
CA ASP A 37 11.05 -25.85 12.42
C ASP A 37 9.68 -25.15 12.52
N LEU A 38 8.85 -25.26 11.47
CA LEU A 38 7.50 -24.71 11.39
C LEU A 38 6.52 -25.76 10.85
N ILE A 39 5.40 -25.95 11.53
CA ILE A 39 4.27 -26.77 11.07
C ILE A 39 3.02 -25.91 11.09
N ASP A 40 2.42 -25.71 9.91
CA ASP A 40 1.29 -24.79 9.70
C ASP A 40 1.55 -23.36 10.20
N GLY A 41 2.81 -22.90 10.09
CA GLY A 41 3.25 -21.60 10.57
C GLY A 41 3.48 -21.52 12.07
N LEU A 42 3.20 -22.59 12.83
CA LEU A 42 3.51 -22.67 14.25
C LEU A 42 4.95 -23.16 14.46
N PRO A 43 5.74 -22.50 15.32
CA PRO A 43 7.05 -23.00 15.71
C PRO A 43 6.94 -24.33 16.44
N THR A 44 7.90 -25.22 16.19
CA THR A 44 7.98 -26.55 16.82
C THR A 44 9.07 -26.60 17.89
N GLY A 45 9.92 -25.57 17.99
CA GLY A 45 11.12 -25.60 18.82
C GLY A 45 11.53 -24.25 19.41
N ALA A 46 12.78 -24.20 19.90
CA ALA A 46 13.33 -22.99 20.52
C ALA A 46 14.78 -22.75 20.10
N ILE A 47 15.18 -21.47 20.07
CA ILE A 47 16.57 -21.07 19.93
C ILE A 47 17.19 -20.99 21.32
N ARG A 48 18.22 -21.80 21.56
CA ARG A 48 18.94 -21.90 22.83
C ARG A 48 20.34 -21.32 22.69
N VAL A 49 20.66 -20.36 23.54
CA VAL A 49 22.00 -19.79 23.72
C VAL A 49 22.58 -20.33 25.04
N SER A 50 23.83 -20.75 25.03
CA SER A 50 24.51 -21.28 26.22
C SER A 50 25.77 -20.46 26.46
N PHE A 51 25.98 -20.07 27.72
CA PHE A 51 27.12 -19.25 28.12
C PHE A 51 28.13 -20.11 28.88
N GLY A 52 29.41 -19.88 28.61
CA GLY A 52 30.51 -20.55 29.29
C GLY A 52 31.03 -19.72 30.46
N TYR A 53 31.94 -20.30 31.24
CA TYR A 53 32.54 -19.62 32.40
C TYR A 53 33.18 -18.26 32.07
N MET A 54 33.79 -18.13 30.89
CA MET A 54 34.45 -16.89 30.46
C MET A 54 33.51 -15.85 29.82
N THR A 55 32.21 -16.14 29.70
CA THR A 55 31.25 -15.19 29.13
C THR A 55 31.09 -13.97 30.04
N ARG A 56 31.23 -12.78 29.47
CA ARG A 56 31.00 -11.52 30.18
C ARG A 56 29.62 -10.97 29.86
N LYS A 57 29.12 -10.09 30.72
CA LYS A 57 27.85 -9.36 30.48
C LYS A 57 27.81 -8.70 29.09
N GLN A 58 28.93 -8.09 28.66
CA GLN A 58 29.03 -7.44 27.35
C GLN A 58 28.78 -8.40 26.18
N ASP A 59 29.14 -9.68 26.31
CA ASP A 59 28.90 -10.69 25.28
C ASP A 59 27.40 -11.02 25.20
N VAL A 60 26.73 -11.10 26.35
CA VAL A 60 25.28 -11.27 26.44
C VAL A 60 24.56 -10.06 25.84
N ASP A 61 25.00 -8.84 26.18
CA ASP A 61 24.42 -7.61 25.67
C ASP A 61 24.53 -7.53 24.14
N LYS A 62 25.65 -7.97 23.54
CA LYS A 62 25.79 -8.06 22.08
C LYS A 62 24.74 -8.98 21.45
N ILE A 63 24.48 -10.15 22.03
CA ILE A 63 23.46 -11.07 21.51
C ILE A 63 22.06 -10.46 21.64
N VAL A 64 21.75 -9.86 22.79
CA VAL A 64 20.46 -9.19 23.02
C VAL A 64 20.26 -8.04 22.04
N ASN A 65 21.30 -7.23 21.82
CA ASN A 65 21.26 -6.11 20.87
C ASN A 65 21.09 -6.61 19.44
N MET A 66 21.78 -7.70 19.05
CA MET A 66 21.55 -8.32 17.74
C MET A 66 20.09 -8.76 17.58
N ILE A 67 19.47 -9.40 18.58
CA ILE A 67 18.05 -9.80 18.50
C ILE A 67 17.16 -8.57 18.33
N LYS A 68 17.38 -7.53 19.14
CA LYS A 68 16.62 -6.27 19.07
C LYS A 68 16.75 -5.65 17.68
N GLU A 69 17.97 -5.46 17.20
CA GLU A 69 18.26 -4.77 15.95
C GLU A 69 17.83 -5.56 14.72
N CYS A 70 18.00 -6.89 14.72
CA CYS A 70 17.75 -7.73 13.55
C CYS A 70 16.31 -8.27 13.47
N TYR A 71 15.57 -8.36 14.58
CA TYR A 71 14.24 -8.99 14.59
C TYR A 71 13.14 -8.12 15.21
N LEU A 72 13.49 -7.18 16.10
CA LEU A 72 12.51 -6.32 16.77
C LEU A 72 12.47 -4.88 16.23
N THR A 73 13.17 -4.61 15.13
CA THR A 73 13.08 -3.31 14.43
C THR A 73 12.31 -3.40 13.12
N THR A 74 11.81 -2.24 12.68
CA THR A 74 11.07 -2.06 11.43
C THR A 74 11.87 -2.58 10.22
N PRO A 75 11.23 -3.19 9.21
CA PRO A 75 11.89 -3.66 7.98
C PRO A 75 12.86 -2.64 7.35
N GLU A 76 12.50 -1.36 7.36
CA GLU A 76 13.28 -0.26 6.77
C GLU A 76 14.60 -0.05 7.52
N ALA A 77 14.54 -0.06 8.85
CA ALA A 77 15.72 0.06 9.72
C ALA A 77 16.64 -1.16 9.56
N ARG A 78 16.08 -2.36 9.36
CA ARG A 78 16.86 -3.58 9.08
C ARG A 78 17.52 -3.52 7.71
N LEU A 79 16.80 -3.07 6.69
CA LEU A 79 17.33 -2.89 5.34
C LEU A 79 18.53 -1.93 5.31
N LYS A 80 18.47 -0.81 6.04
CA LYS A 80 19.57 0.16 6.14
C LYS A 80 20.85 -0.40 6.78
N ARG A 81 20.72 -1.41 7.65
CA ARG A 81 21.86 -2.04 8.35
C ARG A 81 22.45 -3.21 7.58
N LEU A 82 21.71 -3.76 6.61
CA LEU A 82 22.14 -4.91 5.83
C LEU A 82 23.23 -4.49 4.83
N ASP A 83 24.45 -4.96 5.08
CA ASP A 83 25.51 -4.92 4.09
C ASP A 83 25.30 -6.08 3.09
N VAL A 84 24.62 -5.77 1.99
CA VAL A 84 24.22 -6.75 0.98
C VAL A 84 25.43 -7.44 0.33
N GLU A 85 26.58 -6.76 0.26
CA GLU A 85 27.80 -7.31 -0.35
C GLU A 85 28.43 -8.40 0.52
N LYS A 86 28.31 -8.27 1.84
CA LYS A 86 28.84 -9.24 2.82
C LYS A 86 27.91 -10.43 3.09
N LEU A 87 26.72 -10.47 2.48
CA LEU A 87 25.79 -11.58 2.69
C LEU A 87 26.29 -12.88 2.02
N PRO A 88 26.23 -14.03 2.73
CA PRO A 88 26.36 -15.35 2.12
C PRO A 88 25.39 -15.52 0.94
N LYS A 89 25.79 -16.33 -0.06
CA LYS A 89 24.99 -16.55 -1.28
C LYS A 89 23.53 -16.91 -0.98
N ASP A 90 23.31 -17.79 -0.02
CA ASP A 90 21.99 -18.28 0.36
C ASP A 90 21.09 -17.19 0.97
N LEU A 91 21.66 -16.11 1.50
CA LEU A 91 20.94 -15.02 2.16
C LEU A 91 20.73 -13.79 1.26
N LYS A 92 21.23 -13.80 0.02
CA LYS A 92 21.13 -12.65 -0.90
C LYS A 92 19.70 -12.30 -1.32
N HIS A 93 18.73 -13.21 -1.12
CA HIS A 93 17.31 -12.97 -1.38
C HIS A 93 16.62 -12.16 -0.25
N ILE A 94 17.20 -12.08 0.95
CA ILE A 94 16.58 -11.43 2.11
C ILE A 94 16.38 -9.92 1.90
N PRO A 95 17.35 -9.15 1.36
CA PRO A 95 17.15 -7.74 1.07
C PRO A 95 15.93 -7.47 0.18
N GLU A 96 15.67 -8.32 -0.82
CA GLU A 96 14.52 -8.15 -1.71
C GLU A 96 13.18 -8.26 -0.97
N ARG A 97 13.10 -9.14 0.05
CA ARG A 97 11.92 -9.22 0.93
C ARG A 97 11.73 -8.00 1.83
N LEU A 98 12.78 -7.24 2.09
CA LEU A 98 12.75 -6.06 2.95
C LEU A 98 12.67 -4.75 2.16
N LYS A 99 12.96 -4.78 0.86
CA LYS A 99 12.81 -3.62 -0.03
C LYS A 99 11.34 -3.21 -0.08
N PRO A 100 11.04 -1.91 0.10
CA PRO A 100 9.71 -1.39 -0.17
C PRO A 100 9.31 -1.73 -1.61
N GLN A 101 8.09 -2.23 -1.79
CA GLN A 101 7.53 -2.51 -3.09
C GLN A 101 6.42 -1.51 -3.38
N LEU A 102 6.41 -0.96 -4.59
CA LEU A 102 5.30 -0.17 -5.08
C LEU A 102 4.10 -1.11 -5.27
N LYS A 103 3.07 -0.93 -4.44
CA LYS A 103 1.85 -1.75 -4.52
C LYS A 103 0.91 -1.27 -5.61
N GLU A 104 0.70 0.04 -5.68
CA GLU A 104 -0.29 0.65 -6.57
C GLU A 104 -0.01 2.15 -6.73
N ILE A 105 -0.30 2.69 -7.91
CA ILE A 105 -0.37 4.15 -8.15
C ILE A 105 -1.83 4.52 -8.35
N CYS A 106 -2.26 5.54 -7.63
CA CYS A 106 -3.62 6.06 -7.66
C CYS A 106 -3.60 7.53 -8.07
N ILE A 107 -4.39 7.86 -9.09
CA ILE A 107 -4.59 9.22 -9.60
C ILE A 107 -5.95 9.70 -9.14
N TYR A 108 -6.09 10.99 -8.86
CA TYR A 108 -7.36 11.61 -8.44
C TYR A 108 -7.76 12.69 -9.46
N PRO A 109 -8.35 12.30 -10.60
CA PRO A 109 -8.66 13.23 -11.66
C PRO A 109 -9.56 14.38 -11.21
N ILE A 110 -10.62 14.03 -10.47
CA ILE A 110 -11.58 14.98 -9.93
C ILE A 110 -11.29 15.21 -8.44
N LYS A 111 -11.21 16.47 -8.03
CA LYS A 111 -11.13 16.87 -6.62
C LYS A 111 -12.28 16.24 -5.84
N SER A 112 -11.95 15.64 -4.69
CA SER A 112 -12.89 14.99 -3.76
C SER A 112 -13.49 13.64 -4.19
N CYS A 113 -13.26 13.19 -5.42
CA CYS A 113 -13.79 11.91 -5.92
C CYS A 113 -12.85 10.72 -5.68
N GLY A 114 -13.30 9.53 -6.06
CA GLY A 114 -12.54 8.28 -5.96
C GLY A 114 -11.29 8.26 -6.85
N ALA A 115 -10.37 7.35 -6.51
CA ALA A 115 -9.11 7.19 -7.24
C ALA A 115 -9.29 6.37 -8.52
N PHE A 116 -8.59 6.77 -9.57
CA PHE A 116 -8.29 5.95 -10.75
C PHE A 116 -6.98 5.18 -10.50
N LYS A 117 -7.04 3.86 -10.62
CA LYS A 117 -5.90 2.96 -10.36
C LYS A 117 -5.12 2.73 -11.65
N VAL A 118 -3.84 3.05 -11.65
CA VAL A 118 -2.95 2.83 -12.80
C VAL A 118 -2.60 1.34 -12.89
N THR A 119 -2.85 0.73 -14.05
CA THR A 119 -2.59 -0.70 -14.27
C THR A 119 -1.26 -0.99 -14.97
N ASP A 120 -0.78 -0.07 -15.81
CA ASP A 120 0.39 -0.26 -16.67
C ASP A 120 1.42 0.87 -16.50
N TYR A 121 1.25 1.98 -17.21
CA TYR A 121 2.14 3.13 -17.20
C TYR A 121 1.31 4.41 -17.25
N TRP A 122 1.83 5.48 -16.66
CA TRP A 122 1.15 6.77 -16.68
C TRP A 122 2.11 7.91 -17.04
N PRO A 123 1.73 8.82 -17.96
CA PRO A 123 2.59 9.93 -18.31
C PRO A 123 2.76 10.92 -17.15
N ILE A 124 3.96 11.47 -17.05
CA ILE A 124 4.29 12.56 -16.13
C ILE A 124 4.38 13.85 -16.96
N THR A 125 3.70 14.88 -16.50
CA THR A 125 3.72 16.25 -17.03
C THR A 125 4.56 17.14 -16.12
N THR A 126 4.69 18.41 -16.48
CA THR A 126 5.35 19.43 -15.63
C THR A 126 4.65 19.64 -14.29
N THR A 127 3.39 19.22 -14.15
CA THR A 127 2.56 19.41 -12.95
C THR A 127 2.30 18.12 -12.16
N GLY A 128 2.79 16.97 -12.63
CA GLY A 128 2.59 15.68 -11.95
C GLY A 128 2.11 14.59 -12.90
N PHE A 129 1.28 13.67 -12.43
CA PHE A 129 0.68 12.68 -13.31
C PHE A 129 -0.33 13.35 -14.25
N LEU A 130 -0.32 12.97 -15.52
CA LEU A 130 -1.29 13.47 -16.50
C LEU A 130 -2.71 13.29 -15.96
N TYR A 131 -3.54 14.33 -16.04
CA TYR A 131 -4.92 14.33 -15.54
C TYR A 131 -5.11 14.27 -14.02
N ASP A 132 -4.05 14.25 -13.20
CA ASP A 132 -4.24 14.34 -11.75
C ASP A 132 -4.72 15.74 -11.36
N ARG A 133 -5.79 15.82 -10.56
CA ARG A 133 -6.39 17.08 -10.10
C ARG A 133 -6.81 18.05 -11.21
N GLY A 134 -7.11 17.55 -12.41
CA GLY A 134 -7.54 18.37 -13.54
C GLY A 134 -8.97 18.91 -13.45
N TRP A 135 -9.81 18.34 -12.58
CA TRP A 135 -11.23 18.67 -12.48
C TRP A 135 -11.70 18.89 -11.04
N MET A 136 -12.83 19.56 -10.89
CA MET A 136 -13.54 19.73 -9.64
C MET A 136 -15.05 19.82 -9.88
N ILE A 137 -15.83 19.41 -8.89
CA ILE A 137 -17.28 19.63 -8.87
C ILE A 137 -17.53 20.91 -8.07
N VAL A 138 -18.32 21.82 -8.62
CA VAL A 138 -18.71 23.08 -7.96
C VAL A 138 -20.20 23.07 -7.64
N ASN A 139 -20.60 23.83 -6.63
CA ASN A 139 -22.01 24.11 -6.37
C ASN A 139 -22.52 25.28 -7.23
N SER A 140 -23.80 25.63 -7.09
CA SER A 140 -24.41 26.76 -7.80
C SER A 140 -23.78 28.13 -7.48
N ALA A 141 -23.00 28.25 -6.41
CA ALA A 141 -22.25 29.45 -6.06
C ALA A 141 -20.81 29.45 -6.62
N GLY A 142 -20.46 28.47 -7.45
CA GLY A 142 -19.13 28.32 -8.03
C GLY A 142 -18.07 27.77 -7.04
N LEU A 143 -18.45 27.38 -5.83
CA LEU A 143 -17.53 26.86 -4.82
C LEU A 143 -17.32 25.35 -4.99
N ALA A 144 -16.06 24.92 -4.96
CA ALA A 144 -15.71 23.50 -5.06
C ALA A 144 -16.30 22.69 -3.89
N ILE A 145 -17.02 21.63 -4.21
CA ILE A 145 -17.57 20.70 -3.22
C ILE A 145 -16.44 19.81 -2.70
N THR A 146 -16.33 19.71 -1.37
CA THR A 146 -15.27 18.93 -0.72
C THR A 146 -15.79 17.62 -0.14
N GLN A 147 -14.94 16.60 -0.15
CA GLN A 147 -15.25 15.30 0.47
C GLN A 147 -15.56 15.42 1.98
N LYS A 148 -15.03 16.46 2.65
CA LYS A 148 -15.30 16.73 4.07
C LYS A 148 -16.76 17.09 4.33
N HIS A 149 -17.40 17.79 3.39
CA HIS A 149 -18.80 18.19 3.49
C HIS A 149 -19.74 17.20 2.80
N GLN A 150 -19.32 16.61 1.68
CA GLN A 150 -20.08 15.59 0.96
C GLN A 150 -19.23 14.32 0.78
N THR A 151 -19.31 13.42 1.75
CA THR A 151 -18.49 12.20 1.77
C THR A 151 -18.81 11.25 0.61
N ARG A 152 -20.05 11.29 0.09
CA ARG A 152 -20.49 10.47 -1.04
C ARG A 152 -19.71 10.72 -2.33
N LEU A 153 -19.00 11.85 -2.46
CA LEU A 153 -18.16 12.13 -3.63
C LEU A 153 -17.10 11.04 -3.85
N CYS A 154 -16.59 10.39 -2.81
CA CYS A 154 -15.60 9.33 -2.98
C CYS A 154 -16.13 8.05 -3.65
N LEU A 155 -17.46 7.93 -3.77
CA LEU A 155 -18.11 6.84 -4.49
C LEU A 155 -18.19 7.11 -6.00
N ILE A 156 -18.00 8.36 -6.43
CA ILE A 156 -17.83 8.71 -7.85
C ILE A 156 -16.44 8.23 -8.25
N LYS A 157 -16.37 7.24 -9.15
CA LYS A 157 -15.11 6.65 -9.60
C LYS A 157 -14.83 7.06 -11.06
N PRO A 158 -13.78 7.85 -11.30
CA PRO A 158 -13.35 8.19 -12.63
C PRO A 158 -12.51 7.05 -13.25
N ILE A 159 -12.76 6.77 -14.52
CA ILE A 159 -12.01 5.82 -15.35
C ILE A 159 -11.55 6.56 -16.59
N ILE A 160 -10.24 6.73 -16.74
CA ILE A 160 -9.67 7.47 -17.87
C ILE A 160 -9.34 6.50 -19.00
N ASN A 161 -9.92 6.73 -20.16
CA ASN A 161 -9.54 6.08 -21.41
C ASN A 161 -8.72 7.05 -22.28
N ARG A 162 -7.40 6.84 -22.31
CA ARG A 162 -6.46 7.68 -23.07
C ARG A 162 -6.59 7.51 -24.59
N GLN A 163 -7.01 6.34 -25.06
CA GLN A 163 -7.16 6.05 -26.50
C GLN A 163 -8.42 6.73 -27.04
N ASN A 164 -9.52 6.59 -26.33
CA ASN A 164 -10.81 7.18 -26.69
C ASN A 164 -10.95 8.64 -26.19
N ARG A 165 -9.88 9.22 -25.62
CA ARG A 165 -9.83 10.60 -25.12
C ARG A 165 -11.04 10.97 -24.25
N THR A 166 -11.47 10.05 -23.38
CA THR A 166 -12.68 10.19 -22.55
C THR A 166 -12.42 9.77 -21.11
N MET A 167 -13.10 10.43 -20.17
CA MET A 167 -13.18 10.03 -18.76
C MET A 167 -14.60 9.58 -18.46
N GLU A 168 -14.76 8.32 -18.09
CA GLU A 168 -16.01 7.73 -17.64
C GLU A 168 -16.17 7.95 -16.13
N LEU A 169 -17.32 8.43 -15.69
CA LEU A 169 -17.69 8.59 -14.29
C LEU A 169 -18.75 7.56 -13.92
N THR A 170 -18.47 6.79 -12.88
CA THR A 170 -19.39 5.77 -12.36
C THR A 170 -19.77 6.09 -10.93
N PHE A 171 -21.02 5.81 -10.55
CA PHE A 171 -21.52 5.98 -9.19
C PHE A 171 -22.58 4.92 -8.86
N ALA A 172 -22.26 3.99 -7.96
CA ALA A 172 -23.18 2.91 -7.56
C ALA A 172 -23.83 2.22 -8.78
N ASP A 173 -25.16 2.13 -8.80
CA ASP A 173 -25.95 1.47 -9.86
C ASP A 173 -26.48 2.44 -10.93
N THR A 174 -25.92 3.66 -11.02
CA THR A 174 -26.32 4.60 -12.07
C THR A 174 -25.63 4.29 -13.38
N LYS A 175 -26.27 4.67 -14.50
CA LYS A 175 -25.59 4.66 -15.80
C LYS A 175 -24.36 5.58 -15.75
N PRO A 176 -23.23 5.19 -16.37
CA PRO A 176 -22.06 6.05 -16.42
C PRO A 176 -22.32 7.30 -17.26
N VAL A 177 -21.57 8.36 -16.98
CA VAL A 177 -21.50 9.57 -17.81
C VAL A 177 -20.07 9.77 -18.30
N TYR A 178 -19.90 10.41 -19.46
CA TYR A 178 -18.60 10.58 -20.10
C TYR A 178 -18.23 12.06 -20.20
N VAL A 179 -16.96 12.36 -19.91
CA VAL A 179 -16.36 13.70 -20.06
C VAL A 179 -15.27 13.62 -21.13
N SER A 180 -15.31 14.53 -22.10
CA SER A 180 -14.24 14.64 -23.10
C SER A 180 -12.92 15.07 -22.45
N LEU A 181 -11.81 14.47 -22.89
CA LEU A 181 -10.45 14.89 -22.54
C LEU A 181 -9.82 15.76 -23.65
N ASP A 182 -10.51 15.88 -24.79
CA ASP A 182 -10.17 16.78 -25.87
C ASP A 182 -10.82 18.14 -25.60
N PHE A 183 -9.99 19.15 -25.38
CA PHE A 183 -10.39 20.55 -25.47
C PHE A 183 -9.68 21.11 -26.70
N SER A 184 -10.39 21.22 -27.82
CA SER A 184 -9.84 21.89 -29.00
C SER A 184 -9.76 23.41 -28.74
N HIS A 185 -8.79 24.09 -29.35
CA HIS A 185 -8.68 25.56 -29.25
C HIS A 185 -9.94 26.29 -29.76
N GLU A 186 -10.71 25.69 -30.66
CA GLU A 186 -11.96 26.24 -31.20
C GLU A 186 -13.15 26.06 -30.23
N GLU A 187 -13.22 24.95 -29.48
CA GLU A 187 -14.21 24.77 -28.41
C GLU A 187 -13.92 25.66 -27.19
N ILE A 188 -12.63 25.93 -26.91
CA ILE A 188 -12.22 26.86 -25.86
C ILE A 188 -12.80 28.27 -26.11
N GLU A 189 -12.92 28.71 -27.37
CA GLU A 189 -13.53 30.01 -27.70
C GLU A 189 -15.07 30.05 -27.55
N LEU A 190 -15.76 28.93 -27.79
CA LEU A 190 -17.22 28.80 -27.55
C LEU A 190 -17.54 28.67 -26.04
N ILE A 191 -16.71 27.95 -25.28
CA ILE A 191 -16.84 27.77 -23.82
C ILE A 191 -16.40 29.03 -23.05
N ASN A 192 -15.70 29.99 -23.68
CA ASN A 192 -15.45 31.30 -23.07
C ASN A 192 -16.74 32.02 -22.59
N SER A 193 -17.91 31.61 -23.06
CA SER A 193 -19.21 32.09 -22.58
C SER A 193 -19.66 31.49 -21.22
N SER A 194 -19.14 30.32 -20.81
CA SER A 194 -19.46 29.63 -19.54
C SER A 194 -18.25 29.48 -18.61
N PHE A 195 -17.43 30.53 -18.53
CA PHE A 195 -16.29 30.61 -17.62
C PHE A 195 -16.75 30.51 -16.15
N CYS A 196 -16.35 29.47 -15.42
CA CYS A 196 -16.63 29.37 -13.99
C CYS A 196 -15.44 29.87 -13.18
N GLN A 197 -15.66 30.87 -12.32
CA GLN A 197 -14.69 31.29 -11.32
C GLN A 197 -14.93 30.49 -10.03
N SER A 198 -13.89 29.82 -9.55
CA SER A 198 -13.92 29.12 -8.27
C SER A 198 -12.75 29.55 -7.40
N LYS A 199 -12.76 29.13 -6.14
CA LYS A 199 -11.73 29.43 -5.16
C LYS A 199 -11.15 28.12 -4.62
N VAL A 200 -9.85 27.90 -4.83
CA VAL A 200 -9.12 26.73 -4.34
C VAL A 200 -7.94 27.21 -3.50
N CYS A 201 -7.92 26.84 -2.21
CA CYS A 201 -6.84 27.24 -1.28
C CYS A 201 -6.54 28.75 -1.28
N ASP A 202 -7.61 29.54 -1.33
CA ASP A 202 -7.60 31.00 -1.43
C ASP A 202 -7.25 31.62 -2.79
N ASP A 203 -6.83 30.81 -3.76
CA ASP A 203 -6.56 31.26 -5.11
C ASP A 203 -7.83 31.22 -5.99
N LEU A 204 -8.01 32.26 -6.79
CA LEU A 204 -9.03 32.30 -7.83
C LEU A 204 -8.56 31.43 -9.00
N VAL A 205 -9.38 30.43 -9.33
CA VAL A 205 -9.14 29.54 -10.45
C VAL A 205 -10.27 29.66 -11.46
N SER A 206 -9.91 29.65 -12.73
CA SER A 206 -10.84 29.56 -13.85
C SER A 206 -10.96 28.14 -14.34
N GLY A 207 -12.18 27.69 -14.62
CA GLY A 207 -12.46 26.38 -15.20
C GLY A 207 -13.38 26.46 -16.40
N TYR A 208 -13.39 25.37 -17.16
CA TYR A 208 -14.33 25.12 -18.23
C TYR A 208 -15.48 24.24 -17.71
N ASP A 209 -16.70 24.58 -18.07
CA ASP A 209 -17.86 23.73 -17.78
C ASP A 209 -17.77 22.43 -18.62
N CYS A 210 -18.03 21.30 -17.97
CA CYS A 210 -18.02 19.98 -18.58
C CYS A 210 -19.38 19.60 -19.20
N GLY A 211 -20.37 20.49 -19.13
CA GLY A 211 -21.64 20.39 -19.84
C GLY A 211 -22.81 19.88 -18.98
N ASP A 212 -24.02 20.18 -19.45
CA ASP A 212 -25.28 19.91 -18.73
C ASP A 212 -25.53 18.43 -18.47
N GLU A 213 -25.02 17.52 -19.31
CA GLU A 213 -25.19 16.07 -19.11
C GLU A 213 -24.52 15.62 -17.81
N VAL A 214 -23.28 16.06 -17.57
CA VAL A 214 -22.54 15.74 -16.35
C VAL A 214 -23.14 16.46 -15.16
N ALA A 215 -23.58 17.71 -15.33
CA ALA A 215 -24.25 18.48 -14.28
C ALA A 215 -25.55 17.83 -13.81
N ASN A 216 -26.36 17.30 -14.73
CA ASN A 216 -27.61 16.58 -14.41
C ASN A 216 -27.36 15.19 -13.80
N TRP A 217 -26.20 14.58 -14.06
CA TRP A 217 -25.82 13.30 -13.49
C TRP A 217 -25.37 13.40 -12.03
N LEU A 218 -24.75 14.52 -11.65
CA LEU A 218 -24.20 14.81 -10.32
C LEU A 218 -25.29 15.12 -9.27
#